data_AF-A0A2D7A312-F1
#
_entry.id   AF-A0A2D7A312-F1
#
_cell.length_a   1.000
_cell.length_b   1.000
_cell.length_c   1.000
_cell.angle_alpha   90.00
_cell.angle_beta   90.00
_cell.angle_gamma   90.00
#
_symmetry.space_group_name_H-M   'P 1'
#
loop_
_entity.id
_entity.type
_entity.pdbx_description
1 polymer ?
#
loop_
_entity_poly.entity_id
_entity_poly.type
_entity_poly.pdbx_seq_one_letter_code
_entity_poly.pdbx_strand_id
1 'polypeptide(L)'
;MKKLALRYSLEFIVIVFGISISFYLEKQNALSYKEDLKNESLSKLKDNINAEIDGLIFDIKVHSNASKYGDIIYDRGEDLYMKNKDSLGFYLSYVIYATTIYVDNNEEYSSLKNSGLIELIENRNLISLLQNKYSQHSYYKEAGNMFTELYFDNNSLRKYLDSKNRKKHWGLPAYSTSFKSDMKYINDTEINMISSKSILHKLYSNLLKEALKTDSLILKEISKEISINL
;
A
#
# COMPACT_ATOMS: atom_id res chain seq x y z
N MET A 1 37.22 -46.65 48.80
CA MET A 1 37.38 -45.35 48.15
C MET A 1 37.02 -45.37 46.67
N LYS A 2 37.69 -46.17 45.80
CA LYS A 2 37.40 -46.22 44.35
C LYS A 2 35.94 -46.53 43.97
N LYS A 3 35.30 -47.50 44.64
CA LYS A 3 33.87 -47.85 44.40
C LYS A 3 32.89 -46.73 44.76
N LEU A 4 33.15 -46.00 45.85
CA LEU A 4 32.34 -44.86 46.28
C LEU A 4 32.49 -43.69 45.32
N ALA A 5 33.72 -43.36 44.92
CA ALA A 5 33.99 -42.33 43.92
C ALA A 5 33.29 -42.63 42.59
N LEU A 6 33.40 -43.87 42.09
CA LEU A 6 32.75 -44.29 40.84
C LEU A 6 31.22 -44.18 40.92
N ARG A 7 30.63 -44.57 42.06
CA ARG A 7 29.18 -44.45 42.30
C ARG A 7 28.72 -42.99 42.29
N TYR A 8 29.39 -42.13 43.05
CA TYR A 8 29.03 -40.70 43.12
C TYR A 8 29.28 -39.98 41.79
N SER A 9 30.32 -40.35 41.03
CA SER A 9 30.54 -39.82 39.68
C SER A 9 29.44 -40.25 38.71
N LEU A 10 28.98 -41.50 38.77
CA LEU A 10 27.84 -41.97 37.96
C LEU A 10 26.55 -41.24 38.34
N GLU A 11 26.26 -41.10 39.64
CA GLU A 11 25.11 -40.35 40.13
C GLU A 11 25.15 -38.89 39.65
N PHE A 12 26.32 -38.23 39.74
CA PHE A 12 26.50 -36.87 39.22
C PHE A 12 26.27 -36.76 37.72
N ILE A 13 26.83 -37.69 36.92
CA ILE A 13 26.63 -37.72 35.46
C ILE A 13 25.13 -37.87 35.14
N VAL A 14 24.44 -38.80 35.79
CA VAL A 14 23.00 -39.02 35.56
C VAL A 14 22.19 -37.76 35.90
N ILE A 15 22.51 -37.08 37.00
CA ILE A 15 21.83 -35.83 37.39
C ILE A 15 22.08 -34.73 36.36
N VAL A 16 23.34 -34.49 35.98
CA VAL A 16 23.70 -33.46 35.00
C VAL A 16 23.06 -33.74 33.64
N PHE A 17 23.09 -34.99 33.17
CA PHE A 17 22.43 -35.38 31.93
C PHE A 17 20.91 -35.22 32.00
N GLY A 18 20.27 -35.64 33.09
CA GLY A 18 18.83 -35.49 33.28
C GLY A 18 18.39 -34.02 33.20
N ILE A 19 19.11 -33.14 33.90
CA ILE A 19 18.86 -31.69 33.87
C ILE A 19 19.13 -31.13 32.46
N SER A 20 20.23 -31.52 31.83
CA SER A 20 20.60 -31.03 30.49
C SER A 20 19.58 -31.41 29.43
N ILE A 21 19.08 -32.65 29.47
CA ILE A 21 18.02 -33.13 28.55
C ILE A 21 16.73 -32.37 28.79
N SER A 22 16.34 -32.14 30.05
CA SER A 22 15.15 -31.34 30.39
C SER A 22 15.23 -29.93 29.82
N PHE A 23 16.34 -29.22 30.03
CA PHE A 23 16.55 -27.89 29.47
C PHE A 23 16.59 -27.88 27.94
N TYR A 24 17.19 -28.91 27.32
CA TYR A 24 17.22 -29.04 25.87
C TYR A 24 15.81 -29.19 25.28
N LEU A 25 14.99 -30.07 25.85
CA LEU A 25 13.60 -30.28 25.41
C LEU A 25 12.75 -29.02 25.62
N GLU A 26 12.89 -28.34 26.76
CA GLU A 26 12.18 -27.09 27.02
C GLU A 26 12.58 -26.00 26.03
N LYS A 27 13.88 -25.88 25.73
CA LYS A 27 14.37 -24.95 24.70
C LYS A 27 13.81 -25.27 23.32
N GLN A 28 13.75 -26.55 22.94
CA GLN A 28 13.21 -26.97 21.65
C GLN A 28 11.71 -26.67 21.54
N ASN A 29 10.93 -26.93 22.60
CA ASN A 29 9.51 -26.60 22.65
C ASN A 29 9.28 -25.09 22.56
N ALA A 30 10.07 -24.29 23.28
CA ALA A 30 9.98 -22.84 23.22
C ALA A 30 10.33 -22.27 21.84
N LEU A 31 11.31 -22.86 21.14
CA LEU A 31 11.65 -22.49 19.77
C LEU A 31 10.51 -22.84 18.80
N SER A 32 9.96 -24.06 18.90
CA SER A 32 8.82 -24.48 18.09
C SER A 32 7.62 -23.53 18.26
N TYR A 33 7.29 -23.19 19.51
CA TYR A 33 6.19 -22.26 19.78
C TYR A 33 6.41 -20.87 19.19
N LYS A 34 7.65 -20.36 19.24
CA LYS A 34 7.98 -19.08 18.60
C LYS A 34 7.89 -19.15 17.08
N GLU A 35 8.25 -20.29 16.49
CA GLU A 35 8.14 -20.52 15.05
C GLU A 35 6.67 -20.55 14.60
N ASP A 36 5.80 -21.18 15.38
CA ASP A 36 4.35 -21.16 15.14
C ASP A 36 3.79 -19.74 15.20
N LEU A 37 4.17 -18.96 16.22
CA LEU A 37 3.78 -17.55 16.35
C LEU A 37 4.28 -16.70 15.17
N LYS A 38 5.52 -16.90 14.72
CA LYS A 38 6.06 -16.23 13.54
C LYS A 38 5.19 -16.52 12.31
N ASN A 39 4.88 -17.79 12.06
CA ASN A 39 4.10 -18.19 10.90
C ASN A 39 2.66 -17.64 10.95
N GLU A 40 2.04 -17.61 12.14
CA GLU A 40 0.73 -16.99 12.35
C GLU A 40 0.77 -15.48 12.04
N SER A 41 1.76 -14.77 12.58
CA SER A 41 1.95 -13.34 12.30
C SER A 41 2.21 -13.05 10.83
N LEU A 42 3.03 -13.86 10.16
CA LEU A 42 3.26 -13.74 8.72
C LEU A 42 1.99 -14.01 7.89
N SER A 43 1.15 -14.95 8.34
CA SER A 43 -0.16 -15.19 7.70
C SER A 43 -1.09 -13.99 7.83
N LYS A 44 -1.21 -13.40 9.03
CA LYS A 44 -2.01 -12.19 9.25
C LYS A 44 -1.48 -11.01 8.42
N LEU A 45 -0.16 -10.86 8.35
CA LEU A 45 0.49 -9.83 7.55
C LEU A 45 0.18 -10.01 6.05
N LYS A 46 0.20 -11.25 5.58
CA LYS A 46 -0.19 -11.61 4.20
C LYS A 46 -1.63 -11.19 3.91
N ASP A 47 -2.57 -11.48 4.82
CA ASP A 47 -3.97 -11.12 4.65
C ASP A 47 -4.18 -9.60 4.62
N ASN A 48 -3.49 -8.86 5.49
CA ASN A 48 -3.50 -7.40 5.48
C ASN A 48 -2.98 -6.84 4.15
N ILE A 49 -1.85 -7.33 3.65
CA ILE A 49 -1.27 -6.88 2.37
C ILE A 49 -2.21 -7.22 1.20
N ASN A 50 -2.88 -8.37 1.21
CA ASN A 50 -3.88 -8.68 0.18
C ASN A 50 -5.03 -7.67 0.16
N ALA A 51 -5.55 -7.27 1.32
CA ALA A 51 -6.59 -6.25 1.40
C ALA A 51 -6.09 -4.87 0.94
N GLU A 52 -4.84 -4.51 1.25
CA GLU A 52 -4.19 -3.28 0.78
C GLU A 52 -4.05 -3.24 -0.75
N ILE A 53 -3.73 -4.36 -1.38
CA ILE A 53 -3.58 -4.47 -2.84
C ILE A 53 -4.87 -4.08 -3.57
N ASP A 54 -6.04 -4.49 -3.08
CA ASP A 54 -7.32 -4.13 -3.69
C ASP A 54 -7.55 -2.61 -3.67
N GLY A 55 -7.21 -1.96 -2.54
CA GLY A 55 -7.24 -0.50 -2.40
C GLY A 55 -6.24 0.18 -3.33
N LEU A 56 -5.01 -0.32 -3.39
CA LEU A 56 -3.96 0.19 -4.29
C LEU A 56 -4.37 0.14 -5.76
N ILE A 57 -4.98 -0.97 -6.21
CA ILE A 57 -5.45 -1.11 -7.59
C ILE A 57 -6.52 -0.06 -7.92
N PHE A 58 -7.43 0.16 -6.97
CA PHE A 58 -8.46 1.18 -7.09
C PHE A 58 -7.83 2.58 -7.24
N ASP A 59 -6.89 2.93 -6.35
CA ASP A 59 -6.21 4.23 -6.33
C ASP A 59 -5.39 4.48 -7.60
N ILE A 60 -4.62 3.47 -8.04
CA ILE A 60 -3.85 3.52 -9.29
C ILE A 60 -4.78 3.83 -10.47
N LYS A 61 -5.96 3.19 -10.51
CA LYS A 61 -6.91 3.38 -11.61
C LYS A 61 -7.53 4.77 -11.59
N VAL A 62 -7.88 5.29 -10.42
CA VAL A 62 -8.39 6.68 -10.28
C VAL A 62 -7.36 7.67 -10.80
N HIS A 63 -6.12 7.60 -10.31
CA HIS A 63 -5.10 8.56 -10.69
C HIS A 63 -4.61 8.40 -12.13
N SER A 64 -4.49 7.16 -12.63
CA SER A 64 -4.15 6.93 -14.04
C SER A 64 -5.22 7.49 -14.99
N ASN A 65 -6.51 7.34 -14.65
CA ASN A 65 -7.60 7.92 -15.43
C ASN A 65 -7.58 9.45 -15.39
N ALA A 66 -7.32 10.05 -14.22
CA ALA A 66 -7.27 11.48 -14.09
C ALA A 66 -6.13 12.09 -14.91
N SER A 67 -4.94 11.47 -14.90
CA SER A 67 -3.85 11.86 -15.80
C SER A 67 -4.26 11.73 -17.28
N LYS A 68 -4.78 10.56 -17.68
CA LYS A 68 -5.23 10.33 -19.06
C LYS A 68 -6.27 11.36 -19.52
N TYR A 69 -7.23 11.71 -18.66
CA TYR A 69 -8.27 12.68 -18.99
C TYR A 69 -7.73 14.11 -19.04
N GLY A 70 -6.74 14.46 -18.22
CA GLY A 70 -5.99 15.71 -18.36
C GLY A 70 -5.32 15.81 -19.73
N ASP A 71 -4.65 14.74 -20.17
CA ASP A 71 -3.98 14.69 -21.47
C ASP A 71 -5.00 14.83 -22.63
N ILE A 72 -6.17 14.18 -22.53
CA ILE A 72 -7.25 14.36 -23.52
C ILE A 72 -7.74 15.81 -23.58
N ILE A 73 -7.87 16.49 -22.44
CA ILE A 73 -8.28 17.91 -22.42
C ILE A 73 -7.19 18.78 -23.05
N TYR A 74 -5.92 18.49 -22.80
CA TYR A 74 -4.80 19.20 -23.40
C TYR A 74 -4.77 19.02 -24.93
N ASP A 75 -4.88 17.79 -25.42
CA ASP A 75 -4.75 17.47 -26.85
C ASP A 75 -5.99 17.84 -27.67
N ARG A 76 -7.18 17.75 -27.07
CA ARG A 76 -8.47 17.80 -27.79
C ARG A 76 -9.51 18.72 -27.17
N GLY A 77 -9.16 19.50 -26.15
CA GLY A 77 -10.14 20.24 -25.36
C GLY A 77 -10.96 21.24 -26.18
N GLU A 78 -10.34 21.95 -27.13
CA GLU A 78 -11.05 22.92 -27.99
C GLU A 78 -12.03 22.21 -28.95
N ASP A 79 -11.61 21.11 -29.58
CA ASP A 79 -12.48 20.27 -30.42
C ASP A 79 -13.68 19.74 -29.63
N LEU A 80 -13.44 19.25 -28.40
CA LEU A 80 -14.49 18.79 -27.50
C LEU A 80 -15.39 19.95 -27.06
N TYR A 81 -14.86 21.14 -26.81
CA TYR A 81 -15.67 22.31 -26.47
C TYR A 81 -16.65 22.67 -27.58
N MET A 82 -16.21 22.58 -28.84
CA MET A 82 -17.04 22.92 -30.00
C MET A 82 -18.04 21.82 -30.35
N LYS A 83 -17.67 20.54 -30.21
CA LYS A 83 -18.46 19.42 -30.74
C LYS A 83 -19.12 18.55 -29.67
N ASN A 84 -18.59 18.50 -28.45
CA ASN A 84 -19.01 17.57 -27.41
C ASN A 84 -18.70 18.06 -25.98
N LYS A 85 -19.45 19.07 -25.54
CA LYS A 85 -19.32 19.68 -24.20
C LYS A 85 -19.57 18.67 -23.07
N ASP A 86 -20.37 17.63 -23.30
CA ASP A 86 -20.61 16.57 -22.32
C ASP A 86 -19.33 15.79 -22.01
N SER A 87 -18.58 15.40 -23.05
CA SER A 87 -17.31 14.70 -22.87
C SER A 87 -16.25 15.60 -22.23
N LEU A 88 -16.17 16.88 -22.64
CA LEU A 88 -15.26 17.84 -22.02
C LEU A 88 -15.55 18.00 -20.52
N GLY A 89 -16.82 18.16 -20.14
CA GLY A 89 -17.24 18.26 -18.75
C GLY A 89 -16.99 16.97 -17.96
N PHE A 90 -17.20 15.81 -18.58
CA PHE A 90 -16.88 14.51 -17.97
C PHE A 90 -15.39 14.41 -17.63
N TYR A 91 -14.49 14.71 -18.58
CA TYR A 91 -13.04 14.67 -18.32
C TYR A 91 -12.63 15.71 -17.29
N LEU A 92 -13.11 16.95 -17.43
CA LEU A 92 -12.75 18.04 -16.54
C LEU A 92 -13.20 17.78 -15.10
N SER A 93 -14.43 17.33 -14.91
CA SER A 93 -14.95 16.96 -13.59
C SER A 93 -14.15 15.81 -12.99
N TYR A 94 -13.75 14.80 -13.78
CA TYR A 94 -12.93 13.72 -13.24
C TYR A 94 -11.56 14.24 -12.74
N VAL A 95 -10.87 15.07 -13.52
CA VAL A 95 -9.59 15.69 -13.10
C VAL A 95 -9.74 16.56 -11.85
N ILE A 96 -10.86 17.26 -11.71
CA ILE A 96 -11.15 18.10 -10.53
C ILE A 96 -11.36 17.25 -9.27
N TYR A 97 -12.05 16.12 -9.41
CA TYR A 97 -12.56 15.35 -8.26
C TYR A 97 -11.81 14.05 -7.98
N ALA A 98 -10.88 13.63 -8.82
CA ALA A 98 -10.11 12.41 -8.63
C ALA A 98 -9.21 12.54 -7.40
N THR A 99 -9.66 11.97 -6.29
CA THR A 99 -8.92 11.92 -5.03
C THR A 99 -9.16 10.58 -4.38
N THR A 100 -8.11 10.03 -3.79
CA THR A 100 -8.16 8.83 -2.96
C THR A 100 -7.35 9.06 -1.70
N ILE A 101 -7.45 8.12 -0.76
CA ILE A 101 -6.66 8.12 0.47
C ILE A 101 -5.94 6.78 0.50
N TYR A 102 -4.62 6.83 0.56
CA TYR A 102 -3.82 5.63 0.79
C TYR A 102 -3.96 5.22 2.25
N VAL A 103 -4.44 3.99 2.48
CA VAL A 103 -4.62 3.38 3.81
C VAL A 103 -3.83 2.10 3.84
N ASP A 104 -2.96 1.97 4.83
CA ASP A 104 -2.20 0.76 5.09
C ASP A 104 -2.17 0.43 6.59
N ASN A 105 -1.85 -0.83 6.88
CA ASN A 105 -1.84 -1.39 8.23
C ASN A 105 -0.41 -1.83 8.59
N ASN A 106 0.16 -1.16 9.60
CA ASN A 106 1.49 -1.45 10.13
C ASN A 106 1.48 -2.20 11.47
N GLU A 107 0.31 -2.55 12.00
CA GLU A 107 0.15 -3.14 13.32
C GLU A 107 0.85 -4.50 13.40
N GLU A 108 0.57 -5.39 12.42
CA GLU A 108 1.12 -6.75 12.42
C GLU A 108 2.64 -6.73 12.21
N TYR A 109 3.16 -5.88 11.32
CA TYR A 109 4.60 -5.72 11.16
C TYR A 109 5.27 -5.18 12.43
N SER A 110 4.65 -4.21 13.09
CA SER A 110 5.15 -3.67 14.36
C SER A 110 5.16 -4.73 15.45
N SER A 111 4.10 -5.56 15.52
CA SER A 111 4.02 -6.71 16.43
C SER A 111 5.14 -7.72 16.16
N LEU A 112 5.34 -8.11 14.90
CA LEU A 112 6.39 -9.03 14.46
C LEU A 112 7.79 -8.53 14.80
N LYS A 113 8.03 -7.21 14.66
CA LYS A 113 9.29 -6.57 15.02
C LYS A 113 9.49 -6.51 16.54
N ASN A 114 8.48 -6.04 17.28
CA ASN A 114 8.59 -5.80 18.73
C ASN A 114 8.65 -7.09 19.55
N SER A 115 8.05 -8.18 19.04
CA SER A 115 8.13 -9.52 19.64
C SER A 115 9.45 -10.26 19.33
N GLY A 116 10.30 -9.70 18.46
CA GLY A 116 11.53 -10.33 18.00
C GLY A 116 11.31 -11.49 17.01
N LEU A 117 10.07 -11.77 16.61
CA LEU A 117 9.73 -12.84 15.67
C LEU A 117 10.32 -12.59 14.28
N ILE A 118 10.56 -11.33 13.92
CA ILE A 118 11.23 -10.96 12.66
C ILE A 118 12.63 -11.58 12.52
N GLU A 119 13.31 -11.88 13.64
CA GLU A 119 14.64 -12.48 13.64
C GLU A 119 14.61 -13.97 13.26
N LEU A 120 13.46 -14.62 13.45
CA LEU A 120 13.20 -16.02 13.12
C LEU A 120 12.83 -16.23 11.65
N ILE A 121 12.69 -15.15 10.87
CA ILE A 121 12.50 -15.24 9.42
C ILE A 121 13.83 -15.63 8.78
N GLU A 122 13.86 -16.77 8.12
CA GLU A 122 15.07 -17.27 7.45
C GLU A 122 15.31 -16.51 6.14
N ASN A 123 14.23 -16.19 5.41
CA ASN A 123 14.30 -15.45 4.16
C ASN A 123 14.72 -13.99 4.38
N ARG A 124 16.03 -13.71 4.25
CA ARG A 124 16.60 -12.36 4.38
C ARG A 124 16.06 -11.37 3.35
N ASN A 125 15.64 -11.84 2.17
CA ASN A 125 15.01 -10.98 1.18
C ASN A 125 13.63 -10.50 1.66
N LEU A 126 12.84 -11.39 2.29
CA LEU A 126 11.57 -11.01 2.91
C LEU A 126 11.78 -9.93 3.98
N ILE A 127 12.77 -10.09 4.86
CA ILE A 127 13.09 -9.09 5.89
C ILE A 127 13.38 -7.73 5.25
N SER A 128 14.23 -7.70 4.22
CA SER A 128 14.59 -6.44 3.54
C SER A 128 13.38 -5.78 2.87
N LEU A 129 12.53 -6.56 2.20
CA LEU A 129 11.31 -6.05 1.57
C LEU A 129 10.34 -5.46 2.61
N LEU A 130 10.12 -6.15 3.73
CA LEU A 130 9.27 -5.67 4.83
C LEU A 130 9.82 -4.36 5.41
N GLN A 131 11.11 -4.32 5.73
CA GLN A 131 11.75 -3.11 6.26
C GLN A 131 11.64 -1.94 5.28
N ASN A 132 11.88 -2.18 3.99
CA ASN A 132 11.77 -1.15 2.96
C ASN A 132 10.33 -0.62 2.84
N LYS A 133 9.31 -1.49 2.71
CA LYS A 133 7.88 -1.08 2.66
C LYS A 133 7.54 -0.16 3.83
N TYR A 134 7.81 -0.60 5.06
CA TYR A 134 7.40 0.14 6.25
C TYR A 134 8.30 1.35 6.57
N SER A 135 9.53 1.41 6.04
CA SER A 135 10.36 2.62 6.10
C SER A 135 9.87 3.72 5.17
N GLN A 136 9.30 3.36 4.02
CA GLN A 136 8.79 4.32 3.03
C GLN A 136 7.37 4.79 3.37
N HIS A 137 6.71 4.19 4.36
CA HIS A 137 5.34 4.52 4.75
C HIS A 137 5.10 6.03 4.96
N SER A 138 5.99 6.71 5.69
CA SER A 138 5.88 8.16 5.91
C SER A 138 5.90 8.94 4.61
N TYR A 139 6.74 8.53 3.66
CA TYR A 139 6.85 9.17 2.36
C TYR A 139 5.57 8.99 1.51
N TYR A 140 4.99 7.78 1.46
CA TYR A 140 3.71 7.54 0.77
C TYR A 140 2.59 8.38 1.36
N LYS A 141 2.53 8.49 2.70
CA LYS A 141 1.53 9.30 3.41
C LYS A 141 1.71 10.79 3.16
N GLU A 142 2.94 11.30 3.24
CA GLU A 142 3.25 12.71 2.95
C GLU A 142 2.96 13.06 1.49
N ALA A 143 3.30 12.18 0.55
CA ALA A 143 2.95 12.33 -0.85
C ALA A 143 1.43 12.41 -1.00
N GLY A 144 0.68 11.47 -0.42
CA GLY A 144 -0.79 11.47 -0.43
C GLY A 144 -1.41 12.74 0.17
N ASN A 145 -0.87 13.24 1.28
CA ASN A 145 -1.31 14.49 1.90
C ASN A 145 -1.02 15.71 1.02
N MET A 146 0.18 15.79 0.43
CA MET A 146 0.52 16.84 -0.53
C MET A 146 -0.44 16.80 -1.74
N PHE A 147 -0.75 15.61 -2.26
CA PHE A 147 -1.76 15.45 -3.30
C PHE A 147 -3.16 15.85 -2.82
N THR A 148 -3.51 15.65 -1.56
CA THR A 148 -4.81 16.06 -1.04
C THR A 148 -4.88 17.59 -0.95
N GLU A 149 -3.89 18.23 -0.33
CA GLU A 149 -3.84 19.68 -0.11
C GLU A 149 -3.81 20.49 -1.42
N LEU A 150 -2.97 20.09 -2.39
CA LEU A 150 -2.88 20.76 -3.69
C LEU A 150 -4.20 20.71 -4.49
N TYR A 151 -5.10 19.77 -4.18
CA TYR A 151 -6.30 19.53 -4.96
C TYR A 151 -7.57 20.11 -4.33
N PHE A 152 -7.65 20.15 -2.99
CA PHE A 152 -8.79 20.75 -2.29
C PHE A 152 -8.80 22.29 -2.42
N ASP A 153 -7.64 22.94 -2.42
CA ASP A 153 -7.56 24.41 -2.36
C ASP A 153 -7.89 25.12 -3.69
N ASN A 154 -7.69 24.49 -4.85
CA ASN A 154 -7.83 25.16 -6.14
C ASN A 154 -8.96 24.59 -7.02
N ASN A 155 -10.19 24.83 -6.57
CA ASN A 155 -11.42 24.39 -7.25
C ASN A 155 -12.04 25.43 -8.21
N SER A 156 -11.25 26.43 -8.62
CA SER A 156 -11.69 27.48 -9.57
C SER A 156 -12.19 26.93 -10.91
N LEU A 157 -11.73 25.73 -11.31
CA LEU A 157 -12.19 25.05 -12.53
C LEU A 157 -13.64 24.57 -12.46
N ARG A 158 -14.24 24.44 -11.26
CA ARG A 158 -15.64 24.02 -11.10
C ARG A 158 -16.63 24.99 -11.75
N LYS A 159 -16.25 26.26 -11.94
CA LYS A 159 -17.08 27.27 -12.62
C LYS A 159 -17.44 26.88 -14.07
N TYR A 160 -16.66 25.98 -14.68
CA TYR A 160 -16.86 25.48 -16.04
C TYR A 160 -17.82 24.28 -16.14
N LEU A 161 -18.27 23.73 -15.02
CA LEU A 161 -19.15 22.57 -14.98
C LEU A 161 -20.61 22.98 -14.83
N ASP A 162 -21.52 22.35 -15.59
CA ASP A 162 -22.97 22.53 -15.42
C ASP A 162 -23.45 21.86 -14.12
N SER A 163 -24.53 22.39 -13.51
CA SER A 163 -25.14 21.83 -12.32
C SER A 163 -26.38 20.98 -12.59
N LYS A 164 -26.98 21.05 -13.80
CA LYS A 164 -28.32 20.50 -14.09
C LYS A 164 -28.36 18.96 -14.20
N ASN A 165 -27.51 18.38 -15.05
CA ASN A 165 -27.51 16.94 -15.34
C ASN A 165 -26.23 16.29 -14.79
N ARG A 166 -26.37 15.46 -13.75
CA ARG A 166 -25.24 14.87 -13.03
C ARG A 166 -25.30 13.36 -13.04
N LYS A 167 -24.15 12.72 -13.24
CA LYS A 167 -23.97 11.26 -13.12
C LYS A 167 -22.79 10.98 -12.19
N LYS A 168 -22.88 9.97 -11.33
CA LYS A 168 -21.77 9.64 -10.41
C LYS A 168 -20.55 9.15 -11.20
N HIS A 169 -19.37 9.66 -10.86
CA HIS A 169 -18.11 9.07 -11.33
C HIS A 169 -17.91 7.69 -10.71
N TRP A 170 -17.34 6.75 -11.46
CA TRP A 170 -16.97 5.45 -10.90
C TRP A 170 -15.92 5.65 -9.80
N GLY A 171 -16.16 5.09 -8.61
CA GLY A 171 -15.23 5.10 -7.50
C GLY A 171 -15.16 6.40 -6.70
N LEU A 172 -15.62 7.53 -7.25
CA LEU A 172 -15.44 8.83 -6.61
C LEU A 172 -16.74 9.30 -5.93
N PRO A 173 -16.66 9.99 -4.76
CA PRO A 173 -17.79 10.70 -4.17
C PRO A 173 -18.08 12.01 -4.92
N ALA A 174 -18.14 11.95 -6.26
CA ALA A 174 -18.26 13.10 -7.13
C ALA A 174 -19.11 12.81 -8.36
N TYR A 175 -19.57 13.87 -9.00
CA TYR A 175 -20.43 13.80 -10.17
C TYR A 175 -19.71 14.30 -11.42
N SER A 176 -19.90 13.58 -12.53
CA SER A 176 -19.71 14.07 -13.87
C SER A 176 -20.89 14.90 -14.33
N THR A 177 -20.61 15.91 -15.13
CA THR A 177 -21.59 16.82 -15.73
C THR A 177 -20.99 17.40 -17.01
N SER A 178 -21.79 18.09 -17.82
CA SER A 178 -21.34 18.73 -19.05
C SER A 178 -20.53 20.01 -18.78
N PHE A 179 -19.76 20.44 -19.77
CA PHE A 179 -19.16 21.76 -19.78
C PHE A 179 -20.26 22.81 -20.00
N LYS A 180 -20.24 23.86 -19.20
CA LYS A 180 -21.26 24.91 -19.20
C LYS A 180 -21.40 25.56 -20.58
N SER A 181 -22.61 25.57 -21.12
CA SER A 181 -22.85 26.00 -22.51
C SER A 181 -22.53 27.46 -22.78
N ASP A 182 -22.75 28.33 -21.79
CA ASP A 182 -22.57 29.79 -21.80
C ASP A 182 -21.15 30.24 -21.41
N MET A 183 -20.28 29.32 -20.98
CA MET A 183 -18.89 29.64 -20.64
C MET A 183 -18.01 29.58 -21.88
N LYS A 184 -17.04 30.51 -21.94
CA LYS A 184 -15.92 30.41 -22.89
C LYS A 184 -15.08 29.17 -22.62
N TYR A 185 -14.36 28.71 -23.65
CA TYR A 185 -13.34 27.69 -23.49
C TYR A 185 -12.29 28.13 -22.45
N ILE A 186 -11.69 27.15 -21.77
CA ILE A 186 -10.64 27.34 -20.78
C ILE A 186 -9.41 28.02 -21.40
N ASN A 187 -8.83 28.98 -20.70
CA ASN A 187 -7.65 29.72 -21.16
C ASN A 187 -6.33 29.01 -20.77
N ASP A 188 -5.20 29.57 -21.20
CA ASP A 188 -3.87 29.04 -20.94
C ASP A 188 -3.58 28.81 -19.45
N THR A 189 -4.02 29.72 -18.57
CA THR A 189 -3.87 29.56 -17.13
C THR A 189 -4.59 28.32 -16.63
N GLU A 190 -5.82 28.10 -17.09
CA GLU A 190 -6.64 26.96 -16.67
C GLU A 190 -6.17 25.65 -17.30
N ILE A 191 -5.67 25.69 -18.53
CA ILE A 191 -4.99 24.55 -19.18
C ILE A 191 -3.71 24.18 -18.42
N ASN A 192 -2.90 25.16 -18.00
CA ASN A 192 -1.70 24.92 -17.20
C ASN A 192 -2.04 24.27 -15.85
N MET A 193 -3.15 24.67 -15.23
CA MET A 193 -3.63 24.04 -14.00
C MET A 193 -4.06 22.58 -14.23
N ILE A 194 -4.79 22.29 -15.31
CA ILE A 194 -5.20 20.93 -15.68
C ILE A 194 -3.98 20.06 -15.98
N SER A 195 -3.01 20.60 -16.71
CA SER A 195 -1.77 19.90 -17.07
C SER A 195 -0.93 19.58 -15.84
N SER A 196 -0.80 20.55 -14.92
CA SER A 196 -0.09 20.35 -13.65
C SER A 196 -0.76 19.25 -12.80
N LYS A 197 -2.09 19.25 -12.72
CA LYS A 197 -2.85 18.17 -12.07
C LYS A 197 -2.64 16.82 -12.77
N SER A 198 -2.65 16.77 -14.11
CA SER A 198 -2.39 15.53 -14.85
C SER A 198 -1.03 14.93 -14.49
N ILE A 199 0.03 15.75 -14.50
CA ILE A 199 1.40 15.34 -14.16
C ILE A 199 1.46 14.81 -12.73
N LEU A 200 0.84 15.52 -11.78
CA LEU A 200 0.78 15.10 -10.39
C LEU A 200 0.08 13.75 -10.22
N HIS A 201 -1.08 13.55 -10.84
CA HIS A 201 -1.76 12.26 -10.84
C HIS A 201 -0.92 11.14 -11.47
N LYS A 202 -0.19 11.44 -12.55
CA LYS A 202 0.73 10.49 -13.18
C LYS A 202 1.83 10.06 -12.21
N LEU A 203 2.49 11.03 -11.57
CA LEU A 203 3.54 10.78 -10.58
C LEU A 203 3.02 9.92 -9.44
N TYR A 204 1.85 10.26 -8.87
CA TYR A 204 1.27 9.47 -7.78
C TYR A 204 0.90 8.05 -8.21
N SER A 205 0.26 7.90 -9.38
CA SER A 205 -0.10 6.57 -9.90
C SER A 205 1.11 5.67 -10.12
N ASN A 206 2.27 6.24 -10.48
CA ASN A 206 3.50 5.48 -10.66
C ASN A 206 4.08 5.05 -9.31
N LEU A 207 4.05 5.94 -8.33
CA LEU A 207 4.46 5.63 -6.96
C LEU A 207 3.62 4.50 -6.36
N LEU A 208 2.30 4.53 -6.54
CA LEU A 208 1.41 3.45 -6.11
C LEU A 208 1.64 2.12 -6.85
N LYS A 209 2.04 2.15 -8.14
CA LYS A 209 2.41 0.93 -8.89
C LYS A 209 3.68 0.27 -8.33
N GLU A 210 4.66 1.06 -7.89
CA GLU A 210 5.85 0.52 -7.23
C GLU A 210 5.51 -0.08 -5.85
N ALA A 211 4.59 0.53 -5.10
CA ALA A 211 4.05 -0.06 -3.87
C ALA A 211 3.37 -1.41 -4.15
N LEU A 212 2.47 -1.48 -5.14
CA LEU A 212 1.79 -2.72 -5.55
C LEU A 212 2.78 -3.82 -5.96
N LYS A 213 3.85 -3.46 -6.68
CA LYS A 213 4.91 -4.39 -7.06
C LYS A 213 5.65 -4.92 -5.84
N THR A 214 5.97 -4.05 -4.90
CA THR A 214 6.63 -4.41 -3.63
C THR A 214 5.76 -5.37 -2.82
N ASP A 215 4.47 -5.07 -2.69
CA ASP A 215 3.51 -5.91 -1.98
C ASP A 215 3.35 -7.28 -2.61
N SER A 216 3.27 -7.34 -3.94
CA SER A 216 3.23 -8.61 -4.68
C SER A 216 4.48 -9.46 -4.44
N LEU A 217 5.65 -8.83 -4.33
CA LEU A 217 6.90 -9.53 -3.99
C LEU A 217 6.89 -10.02 -2.53
N ILE A 218 6.44 -9.20 -1.59
CA ILE A 218 6.33 -9.59 -0.17
C ILE A 218 5.41 -10.82 -0.03
N LEU A 219 4.22 -10.81 -0.64
CA LEU A 219 3.29 -11.94 -0.58
C LEU A 219 3.90 -13.25 -1.10
N LYS A 220 4.68 -13.16 -2.18
CA LYS A 220 5.41 -14.30 -2.75
C LYS A 220 6.46 -14.83 -1.76
N GLU A 221 7.23 -13.93 -1.15
CA GLU A 221 8.29 -14.32 -0.22
C GLU A 221 7.75 -14.83 1.13
N ILE A 222 6.63 -14.27 1.64
CA ILE A 222 5.91 -14.82 2.81
C ILE A 222 5.45 -16.25 2.52
N SER A 223 4.86 -16.48 1.35
CA SER A 223 4.35 -17.82 1.01
C SER A 223 5.47 -18.85 0.93
N LYS A 224 6.67 -18.45 0.47
CA LYS A 224 7.86 -19.31 0.51
C LYS A 224 8.32 -19.59 1.93
N GLU A 225 8.44 -18.56 2.77
CA GLU A 225 8.86 -18.69 4.18
C GLU A 225 7.96 -19.67 4.94
N ILE A 226 6.64 -19.54 4.80
CA ILE A 226 5.68 -20.43 5.48
C ILE A 226 5.76 -21.86 4.92
N SER A 227 5.97 -22.02 3.60
CA SER A 227 6.06 -23.35 2.97
C SER A 227 7.32 -24.14 3.28
N ILE A 228 8.40 -23.48 3.76
CA ILE A 228 9.64 -24.15 4.17
C ILE A 228 9.44 -24.94 5.48
N ASN A 229 8.41 -24.62 6.25
CA ASN A 229 8.15 -25.13 7.59
C ASN A 229 6.95 -26.09 7.70
N LEU A 230 6.39 -26.52 6.56
CA LEU A 230 5.33 -27.54 6.44
C LEU A 230 5.88 -28.80 5.78
#